data_AF-A0A3Q1MKC2-F1
#
_entry.id   AF-A0A3Q1MKC2-F1
#
_cell.length_a   1.000
_cell.length_b   1.000
_cell.length_c   1.000
_cell.angle_alpha   90.00
_cell.angle_beta   90.00
_cell.angle_gamma   90.00
#
_symmetry.space_group_name_H-M   'P 1'
#
loop_
_entity.id
_entity.type
_entity.pdbx_description
1 polymer ?
#
loop_
_entity_poly.entity_id
_entity_poly.type
_entity_poly.pdbx_seq_one_letter_code
_entity_poly.pdbx_strand_id
1 'polypeptide(L)'
;MLAGPRLALSHGTGYLQGTWEKAYQDHRRKVQEARPVVDSRAPPTLSHLRLKLGKLKLEEGRLSVIDRDNRLLLEKVSCIVRTGRRTRSGATCVHRR
;
A
#
# COMPACT_ATOMS: atom_id res chain seq x y z
N MET A 1 12.34 -28.61 -86.33
CA MET A 1 11.86 -27.96 -85.10
C MET A 1 12.47 -28.67 -83.90
N LEU A 2 13.70 -28.32 -83.51
CA LEU A 2 14.39 -28.94 -82.36
C LEU A 2 14.13 -28.08 -81.12
N ALA A 3 13.38 -28.62 -80.16
CA ALA A 3 13.17 -27.98 -78.86
C ALA A 3 14.47 -28.06 -78.06
N GLY A 4 15.11 -26.90 -77.83
CA GLY A 4 16.32 -26.82 -77.02
C GLY A 4 16.06 -27.17 -75.55
N PRO A 5 17.05 -27.71 -74.83
CA PRO A 5 16.88 -28.14 -73.46
C PRO A 5 16.63 -26.92 -72.57
N ARG A 6 15.47 -26.91 -71.90
CA ARG A 6 15.16 -25.93 -70.85
C ARG A 6 16.11 -26.17 -69.68
N LEU A 7 17.09 -25.28 -69.53
CA LEU A 7 17.92 -25.19 -68.34
C LEU A 7 17.01 -24.87 -67.15
N ALA A 8 16.71 -25.87 -66.33
CA ALA A 8 16.09 -25.67 -65.03
C ALA A 8 17.12 -24.98 -64.14
N LEU A 9 17.10 -23.65 -64.10
CA LEU A 9 17.78 -22.88 -63.08
C LEU A 9 17.11 -23.26 -61.74
N SER A 10 17.71 -24.19 -61.00
CA SER A 10 17.38 -24.39 -59.59
C SER A 10 17.85 -23.14 -58.85
N HIS A 11 17.03 -22.09 -58.87
CA HIS A 11 17.27 -20.91 -58.05
C HIS A 11 17.34 -21.38 -56.60
N GLY A 12 18.40 -20.96 -55.90
CA GLY A 12 18.65 -21.22 -54.48
C GLY A 12 17.66 -20.53 -53.54
N THR A 13 16.37 -20.61 -53.84
CA THR A 13 15.28 -20.01 -53.08
C THR A 13 15.15 -20.62 -51.68
N GLY A 14 15.43 -21.92 -51.51
CA GLY A 14 15.31 -22.59 -50.21
C GLY A 14 16.28 -22.08 -49.13
N TYR A 15 17.50 -21.67 -49.52
CA TYR A 15 18.51 -21.19 -48.55
C TYR A 15 18.17 -19.79 -48.04
N LEU A 16 17.78 -18.88 -48.94
CA LEU A 16 17.29 -17.54 -48.57
C LEU A 16 15.99 -17.63 -47.75
N GLN A 17 15.11 -18.59 -48.08
CA GLN A 17 13.86 -18.81 -47.35
C GLN A 17 14.09 -19.26 -45.90
N GLY A 18 15.07 -20.13 -45.65
CA GLY A 18 15.45 -20.54 -44.29
C GLY A 18 16.08 -19.42 -43.45
N THR A 19 16.77 -18.46 -44.09
CA THR A 19 17.45 -17.37 -43.35
C THR A 19 16.48 -16.36 -42.75
N TRP A 20 15.43 -15.96 -43.49
CA TRP A 20 14.43 -15.02 -42.96
C TRP A 20 13.54 -15.69 -41.92
N GLU A 21 13.19 -16.97 -42.12
CA GLU A 21 12.40 -17.76 -41.17
C GLU A 21 13.13 -17.86 -39.82
N LYS A 22 14.44 -18.17 -39.86
CA LYS A 22 15.28 -18.19 -38.66
C LYS A 22 15.38 -16.83 -37.98
N ALA A 23 15.61 -15.76 -38.74
CA ALA A 23 15.69 -14.41 -38.20
C ALA A 23 14.36 -13.97 -37.54
N TYR A 24 13.23 -14.36 -38.13
CA TYR A 24 11.91 -14.11 -37.57
C TYR A 24 11.69 -14.86 -36.26
N GLN A 25 12.02 -16.15 -36.21
CA GLN A 25 11.92 -16.95 -34.99
C GLN A 25 12.84 -16.41 -33.87
N ASP A 26 14.07 -16.03 -34.21
CA ASP A 26 15.02 -15.42 -33.26
C ASP A 26 14.50 -14.08 -32.73
N HIS A 27 13.89 -13.24 -33.58
CA HIS A 27 13.26 -12.00 -33.15
C HIS A 27 12.08 -12.27 -32.20
N ARG A 28 11.19 -13.19 -32.56
CA ARG A 28 10.04 -13.57 -31.73
C ARG A 28 10.48 -14.06 -30.36
N ARG A 29 11.53 -14.89 -30.30
CA ARG A 29 12.13 -15.34 -29.04
C ARG A 29 12.65 -14.16 -28.22
N LYS A 30 13.42 -13.24 -28.83
CA LYS A 30 13.93 -12.05 -28.13
C LYS A 30 12.81 -11.14 -27.60
N VAL A 31 11.73 -10.99 -28.34
CA VAL A 31 10.56 -10.19 -27.91
C VAL A 31 9.85 -10.87 -26.74
N GLN A 32 9.67 -12.20 -26.78
CA GLN A 32 9.05 -12.95 -25.70
C GLN A 32 9.89 -12.98 -24.43
N GLU A 33 11.21 -13.06 -24.55
CA GLU A 33 12.15 -13.10 -23.44
C GLU A 33 12.53 -11.70 -22.92
N ALA A 34 12.15 -10.64 -23.62
CA ALA A 34 12.45 -9.27 -23.23
C ALA A 34 11.87 -8.96 -21.85
N ARG A 35 12.75 -8.61 -20.90
CA ARG A 35 12.35 -8.14 -19.58
C ARG A 35 12.06 -6.63 -19.63
N PRO A 36 11.09 -6.14 -18.83
CA PRO A 36 10.89 -4.70 -18.66
C PRO A 36 12.19 -4.02 -18.19
N VAL A 37 12.54 -2.89 -18.82
CA VAL A 37 13.71 -2.08 -18.42
C VAL A 37 13.49 -1.42 -17.06
N VAL A 38 12.23 -1.13 -16.74
CA VAL A 38 11.81 -0.46 -15.51
C VAL A 38 10.96 -1.42 -14.70
N ASP A 39 11.11 -1.36 -13.38
CA ASP A 39 10.20 -2.06 -12.47
C ASP A 39 8.78 -1.49 -12.61
N SER A 40 7.87 -2.32 -13.10
CA SER A 40 6.44 -2.01 -13.21
C SER A 40 5.62 -2.56 -12.04
N ARG A 41 6.27 -3.08 -10.99
CA ARG A 41 5.58 -3.58 -9.80
C ARG A 41 4.91 -2.45 -9.05
N ALA A 42 3.80 -2.79 -8.39
CA ALA A 42 3.14 -1.87 -7.47
C ALA A 42 4.09 -1.51 -6.32
N PRO A 43 4.24 -0.22 -5.97
CA PRO A 43 5.00 0.18 -4.80
C PRO A 43 4.46 -0.50 -3.53
N PRO A 44 5.32 -0.81 -2.54
CA PRO A 44 4.86 -1.32 -1.25
C PRO A 44 3.85 -0.38 -0.59
N THR A 45 2.81 -0.95 0.01
CA THR A 45 1.82 -0.16 0.74
C THR A 45 2.43 0.39 2.02
N LEU A 46 2.80 1.67 2.01
CA LEU A 46 3.38 2.31 3.19
C LEU A 46 2.30 2.52 4.26
N SER A 47 2.53 1.99 5.46
CA SER A 47 1.59 2.06 6.58
C SER A 47 1.19 3.49 6.96
N HIS A 48 2.12 4.45 6.82
CA HIS A 48 1.87 5.86 7.09
C HIS A 48 0.95 6.55 6.06
N LEU A 49 0.77 5.98 4.87
CA LEU A 49 -0.21 6.47 3.89
C LEU A 49 -1.64 6.01 4.25
N ARG A 50 -1.78 4.90 4.97
CA ARG A 50 -3.07 4.35 5.40
C ARG A 50 -3.59 4.97 6.68
N LEU A 51 -2.69 5.47 7.54
CA LEU A 51 -3.03 5.94 8.89
C LEU A 51 -2.69 7.42 9.06
N LYS A 52 -3.71 8.22 9.43
CA LYS A 52 -3.53 9.63 9.80
C LYS A 52 -3.03 9.74 11.24
N LEU A 53 -1.76 9.42 11.47
CA LEU A 53 -1.16 9.37 12.82
C LEU A 53 -1.34 10.67 13.61
N GLY A 54 -1.22 11.83 12.95
CA GLY A 54 -1.45 13.12 13.62
C GLY A 54 -2.88 13.28 14.15
N LYS A 55 -3.89 12.82 13.38
CA LYS A 55 -5.28 12.82 13.82
C LYS A 55 -5.48 11.87 15.01
N LEU A 56 -4.92 10.66 14.93
CA LEU A 56 -5.05 9.67 16.00
C LEU A 56 -4.48 10.20 17.33
N LYS A 57 -3.27 10.78 17.29
CA LYS A 57 -2.64 11.37 18.48
C LYS A 57 -3.45 12.53 19.07
N LEU A 58 -4.05 13.37 18.22
CA LEU A 58 -4.90 14.46 18.67
C LEU A 58 -6.14 13.94 19.40
N GLU A 59 -6.82 12.95 18.83
CA GLU A 59 -8.01 12.35 19.46
C GLU A 59 -7.66 11.64 20.78
N GLU A 60 -6.54 10.92 20.83
CA GLU A 60 -6.05 10.30 22.06
C GLU A 60 -5.79 11.33 23.17
N GLY A 61 -5.19 12.48 22.83
CA GLY A 61 -5.01 13.59 23.77
C GLY A 61 -6.34 14.17 24.26
N ARG A 62 -7.30 14.38 23.36
CA ARG A 62 -8.64 14.87 23.72
C ARG A 62 -9.36 13.90 24.65
N LEU A 63 -9.33 12.60 24.34
CA LEU A 63 -9.94 11.55 25.17
C LEU A 63 -9.27 11.48 26.55
N SER A 64 -7.95 11.59 26.62
CA SER A 64 -7.20 11.58 27.88
C SER A 64 -7.61 12.72 28.82
N VAL A 65 -7.86 13.92 28.27
CA VAL A 65 -8.35 15.06 29.05
C VAL A 65 -9.77 14.80 29.55
N ILE A 66 -10.66 14.34 28.67
CA ILE A 66 -12.05 14.00 29.02
C ILE A 66 -12.08 12.95 30.14
N ASP A 67 -11.28 11.88 30.02
CA ASP A 67 -11.25 10.81 31.02
C ASP A 67 -10.74 11.28 32.38
N ARG A 68 -9.72 12.15 32.39
CA ARG A 68 -9.22 12.78 33.61
C ARG A 68 -10.32 13.62 34.28
N ASP A 69 -11.01 14.46 33.50
CA ASP A 69 -12.04 15.36 34.00
C ASP A 69 -13.25 14.58 34.50
N ASN A 70 -13.65 13.51 33.80
CA ASN A 70 -14.71 12.60 34.21
C ASN A 70 -14.39 11.93 35.55
N ARG A 71 -13.16 11.44 35.75
CA ARG A 71 -12.73 10.88 37.04
C ARG A 71 -12.84 11.91 38.16
N LEU A 72 -12.33 13.12 37.93
CA LEU A 72 -12.41 14.20 38.90
C LEU A 72 -13.86 14.58 39.25
N LEU A 73 -14.73 14.63 38.24
CA LEU A 73 -16.15 14.91 38.44
C LEU A 73 -16.82 13.82 39.29
N LEU A 74 -16.58 12.55 38.96
CA LEU A 74 -17.11 11.40 39.70
C LEU A 74 -16.66 11.41 41.16
N GLU A 75 -15.39 11.71 41.43
CA GLU A 75 -14.88 11.86 42.80
C GLU A 75 -15.62 12.96 43.57
N LYS A 76 -15.80 14.14 42.95
CA LYS A 76 -16.52 15.26 43.57
C LYS A 76 -17.98 14.93 43.84
N VAL A 77 -18.68 14.34 42.87
CA VAL A 77 -20.08 13.92 43.01
C VAL A 77 -20.20 12.85 44.10
N SER A 78 -19.30 11.86 44.12
CA SER A 78 -19.26 10.84 45.17
C SER A 78 -19.08 11.46 46.56
N CYS A 79 -18.18 12.44 46.70
CA CYS A 79 -18.01 13.17 47.95
C CYS A 79 -19.32 13.89 48.35
N ILE A 80 -19.96 14.62 47.44
CA ILE A 80 -21.22 15.34 47.71
C ILE A 80 -22.32 14.36 48.15
N VAL A 81 -22.49 13.25 47.43
CA VAL A 81 -23.48 12.22 47.73
C VAL A 81 -23.23 11.60 49.11
N ARG A 82 -21.96 11.26 49.42
CA ARG A 82 -21.58 10.70 50.73
C ARG A 82 -21.77 11.67 51.89
N THR A 83 -21.53 12.95 51.68
CA THR A 83 -21.56 13.96 52.75
C THR A 83 -22.95 14.58 52.93
N GLY A 84 -23.86 14.36 51.98
CA GLY A 84 -25.31 14.61 52.09
C GLY A 84 -25.67 15.96 52.73
N ARG A 85 -25.54 17.07 51.98
CA ARG A 85 -25.90 18.45 52.40
C ARG A 85 -25.42 18.93 53.78
N ARG A 86 -24.57 18.18 54.51
CA ARG A 86 -23.96 18.66 55.76
C ARG A 86 -22.81 19.60 55.40
N THR A 87 -23.08 20.90 55.45
CA THR A 87 -22.07 21.95 55.58
C THR A 87 -21.46 21.90 56.99
N ARG A 88 -20.82 20.78 57.35
CA ARG A 88 -20.01 20.72 58.56
C ARG A 88 -18.60 21.15 58.17
N SER A 89 -18.26 22.38 58.55
CA SER A 89 -16.92 22.94 58.49
C SER A 89 -15.87 21.88 58.89
N GLY A 90 -15.13 21.34 57.92
CA GLY A 90 -13.96 20.49 58.20
C GLY A 90 -13.76 19.22 57.38
N ALA A 91 -14.74 18.73 56.61
CA ALA A 91 -14.52 17.56 55.75
C ALA A 91 -14.16 17.98 54.30
N THR A 92 -12.97 18.53 54.11
CA THR A 92 -12.45 18.77 52.76
C THR A 92 -12.03 17.44 52.14
N CYS A 93 -12.78 16.94 51.15
CA CYS A 93 -12.30 15.87 50.28
C CYS A 93 -11.14 16.42 49.44
N VAL A 94 -9.93 16.33 49.98
CA VAL A 94 -8.69 16.76 49.30
C VAL A 94 -8.35 15.71 48.25
N HIS A 95 -8.36 16.14 46.99
CA HIS A 95 -7.90 15.34 45.86
C HIS A 95 -6.40 15.07 46.00
N ARG A 96 -6.01 13.80 46.21
CA ARG A 96 -4.60 13.40 46.28
C ARG A 96 -4.09 13.22 44.84
N ARG A 97 -3.14 14.08 44.47
CA ARG A 97 -2.50 14.14 43.14
C ARG A 97 -1.76 12.86 42.78
#